data_AF-A0A7S2QCV4-F1
#
_entry.id   AF-A0A7S2QCV4-F1
#
_cell.length_a   1.000
_cell.length_b   1.000
_cell.length_c   1.000
_cell.angle_alpha   90.00
_cell.angle_beta   90.00
_cell.angle_gamma   90.00
#
_symmetry.space_group_name_H-M   'P 1'
#
loop_
_entity.id
_entity.type
_entity.pdbx_description
1 polymer ?
#
loop_
_entity_poly.entity_id
_entity_poly.type
_entity_poly.pdbx_seq_one_letter_code
_entity_poly.pdbx_strand_id
1 'polypeptide(L)'
;RLWRWWLEYMSVRVAYRSGEALPERQYLFVMVPHGLYPFSGACAAISKMVHVFFGMRIAVASNALRVPIVRHLMGWIGCVGASQASIGRALQQGDSVCIFPGGIGEMVRTDSSSERLLLGARKGFARLALQHGVPVVPVYVFGQSVAFGQLPLPAWVERLSRWLRVSLILPFGRFGLLIPRKLPLLYTIGAPILAARSPD
;
A
#
# COMPACT_ATOMS: atom_id res chain seq x y z
N ARG A 1 -12.24 -17.96 -9.02
CA ARG A 1 -13.00 -18.43 -7.82
C ARG A 1 -12.22 -18.15 -6.53
N LEU A 2 -10.95 -18.54 -6.42
CA LEU A 2 -10.07 -18.28 -5.26
C LEU A 2 -10.14 -16.84 -4.70
N TRP A 3 -10.01 -15.81 -5.54
CA TRP A 3 -10.04 -14.41 -5.08
C TRP A 3 -11.33 -14.00 -4.38
N ARG A 4 -12.48 -14.54 -4.81
CA ARG A 4 -13.77 -14.25 -4.15
C ARG A 4 -13.77 -14.80 -2.73
N TRP A 5 -13.31 -16.04 -2.55
CA TRP A 5 -13.21 -16.69 -1.24
C TRP A 5 -12.25 -15.93 -0.33
N TRP A 6 -11.20 -15.35 -0.89
CA TRP A 6 -10.24 -14.54 -0.14
C TRP A 6 -10.81 -13.21 0.34
N LEU A 7 -11.57 -12.53 -0.52
CA LEU A 7 -12.30 -11.33 -0.15
C LEU A 7 -13.41 -11.62 0.88
N GLU A 8 -14.10 -12.74 0.75
CA GLU A 8 -15.12 -13.20 1.71
C GLU A 8 -14.49 -13.57 3.06
N TYR A 9 -13.35 -14.28 3.06
CA TYR A 9 -12.61 -14.63 4.27
C TYR A 9 -12.20 -13.38 5.07
N MET A 10 -11.71 -12.35 4.39
CA MET A 10 -11.37 -11.05 4.98
C MET A 10 -12.57 -10.13 5.15
N SER A 11 -13.78 -10.59 4.78
CA SER A 11 -15.02 -9.81 4.82
C SER A 11 -14.83 -8.39 4.27
N VAL A 12 -14.17 -8.29 3.10
CA VAL A 12 -13.76 -7.01 2.54
C VAL A 12 -14.97 -6.14 2.24
N ARG A 13 -14.93 -4.90 2.72
CA ARG A 13 -15.93 -3.87 2.45
C ARG A 13 -15.25 -2.63 1.90
N VAL A 14 -15.96 -1.93 1.02
CA VAL A 14 -15.52 -0.65 0.47
C VAL A 14 -16.60 0.38 0.78
N ALA A 15 -16.20 1.52 1.34
CA ALA A 15 -17.06 2.65 1.60
C ALA A 15 -16.45 3.90 0.97
N TYR A 16 -17.23 4.60 0.15
CA TYR A 16 -16.83 5.86 -0.46
C TYR A 16 -17.37 7.01 0.37
N ARG A 17 -16.54 8.02 0.64
CA ARG A 17 -16.99 9.23 1.35
C ARG A 17 -18.10 9.97 0.61
N SER A 18 -18.05 9.95 -0.72
CA SER A 18 -19.08 10.52 -1.60
C SER A 18 -20.38 9.69 -1.64
N GLY A 19 -20.40 8.47 -1.09
CA GLY A 19 -21.47 7.49 -1.30
C GLY A 19 -21.41 6.79 -2.66
N GLU A 20 -20.75 7.40 -3.64
CA GLU A 20 -20.61 6.87 -5.01
C GLU A 20 -19.18 6.41 -5.32
N ALA A 21 -19.07 5.46 -6.24
CA ALA A 21 -17.79 5.00 -6.75
C ALA A 21 -17.02 6.13 -7.45
N LEU A 22 -15.69 6.06 -7.39
CA LEU A 22 -14.86 7.02 -8.11
C LEU A 22 -15.04 6.87 -9.62
N PRO A 23 -15.06 7.98 -10.39
CA PRO A 23 -15.07 7.89 -11.83
C PRO A 23 -13.77 7.27 -12.33
N GLU A 24 -13.86 6.49 -13.40
CA GLU A 24 -12.72 5.79 -14.00
C GLU A 24 -11.76 6.79 -14.66
N ARG A 25 -10.66 7.07 -13.96
CA ARG A 25 -9.54 7.91 -14.40
C ARG A 25 -8.31 7.58 -13.58
N GLN A 26 -7.20 8.22 -13.91
CA GLN A 26 -5.95 8.06 -13.18
C GLN A 26 -6.01 8.73 -11.80
N TYR A 27 -5.49 8.05 -10.78
CA TYR A 27 -5.37 8.56 -9.41
C TYR A 27 -4.03 8.23 -8.77
N LEU A 28 -3.65 9.06 -7.80
CA LEU A 28 -2.62 8.75 -6.83
C LEU A 28 -3.30 8.37 -5.51
N PHE A 29 -3.39 7.07 -5.24
CA PHE A 29 -3.96 6.55 -4.01
C PHE A 29 -2.94 6.65 -2.88
N VAL A 30 -3.32 7.29 -1.78
CA VAL A 30 -2.52 7.38 -0.55
C VAL A 30 -3.17 6.47 0.47
N MET A 31 -2.64 5.25 0.58
CA MET A 31 -3.22 4.21 1.41
C MET A 31 -2.54 4.14 2.77
N VAL A 32 -3.34 4.10 3.82
CA VAL A 32 -2.91 4.03 5.23
C VAL A 32 -3.85 3.11 6.02
N PRO A 33 -3.41 2.57 7.16
CA PRO A 33 -2.01 2.45 7.59
C PRO A 33 -1.22 1.50 6.66
N HIS A 34 0.11 1.56 6.65
CA HIS A 34 0.91 0.51 5.98
C HIS A 34 0.74 -0.86 6.66
N GLY A 35 0.49 -0.88 7.97
CA GLY A 35 0.50 -2.08 8.81
C GLY A 35 1.86 -2.80 8.77
N LEU A 36 1.92 -3.94 9.45
CA LEU A 36 3.13 -4.77 9.46
C LEU A 36 3.46 -5.28 8.05
N TYR A 37 2.46 -5.74 7.29
CA TYR A 37 2.60 -6.12 5.89
C TYR A 37 1.53 -5.37 5.11
N PRO A 38 1.83 -4.73 3.95
CA PRO A 38 0.88 -3.93 3.20
C PRO A 38 -0.09 -4.83 2.41
N PHE A 39 -0.70 -5.77 3.12
CA PHE A 39 -1.58 -6.81 2.61
C PHE A 39 -2.79 -6.23 1.89
N SER A 40 -3.32 -5.12 2.40
CA SER A 40 -4.46 -4.43 1.79
C SER A 40 -4.15 -3.93 0.37
N GLY A 41 -2.92 -3.44 0.15
CA GLY A 41 -2.44 -3.03 -1.15
C GLY A 41 -2.36 -4.22 -2.10
N ALA A 42 -1.80 -5.34 -1.64
CA ALA A 42 -1.75 -6.57 -2.42
C ALA A 42 -3.16 -7.06 -2.79
N CYS A 43 -4.09 -7.13 -1.82
CA CYS A 43 -5.49 -7.45 -2.07
C CYS A 43 -6.13 -6.50 -3.09
N ALA A 44 -5.86 -5.20 -3.01
CA ALA A 44 -6.36 -4.23 -3.96
C ALA A 44 -5.85 -4.48 -5.40
N ALA A 45 -4.58 -4.87 -5.55
CA ALA A 45 -3.94 -5.06 -6.84
C ALA A 45 -4.22 -6.41 -7.53
N ILE A 46 -4.52 -7.48 -6.77
CA ILE A 46 -4.62 -8.84 -7.33
C ILE A 46 -6.01 -9.47 -7.24
N SER A 47 -6.97 -8.78 -6.61
CA SER A 47 -8.34 -9.30 -6.42
C SER A 47 -9.36 -8.61 -7.33
N LYS A 48 -10.65 -8.87 -7.13
CA LYS A 48 -11.72 -8.14 -7.83
C LYS A 48 -11.76 -6.63 -7.53
N MET A 49 -11.00 -6.17 -6.53
CA MET A 49 -10.83 -4.75 -6.24
C MET A 49 -10.00 -4.00 -7.29
N VAL A 50 -9.42 -4.68 -8.28
CA VAL A 50 -8.72 -4.01 -9.40
C VAL A 50 -9.60 -3.01 -10.15
N HIS A 51 -10.93 -3.20 -10.16
CA HIS A 51 -11.86 -2.24 -10.75
C HIS A 51 -12.15 -1.04 -9.84
N VAL A 52 -11.98 -1.20 -8.52
CA VAL A 52 -12.09 -0.10 -7.54
C VAL A 52 -10.85 0.80 -7.60
N PHE A 53 -9.69 0.20 -7.86
CA PHE A 53 -8.40 0.88 -7.92
C PHE A 53 -7.81 0.96 -9.33
N PHE A 54 -8.61 0.71 -10.38
CA PHE A 54 -8.24 0.89 -11.80
C PHE A 54 -6.87 0.33 -12.21
N GLY A 55 -6.57 -0.92 -11.85
CA GLY A 55 -5.30 -1.57 -12.22
C GLY A 55 -4.06 -0.90 -11.58
N MET A 56 -4.25 -0.24 -10.44
CA MET A 56 -3.23 0.49 -9.68
C MET A 56 -1.95 -0.31 -9.44
N ARG A 57 -0.82 0.38 -9.64
CA ARG A 57 0.52 -0.13 -9.32
C ARG A 57 0.93 0.24 -7.91
N ILE A 58 1.50 -0.69 -7.16
CA ILE A 58 1.90 -0.44 -5.77
C ILE A 58 3.33 0.08 -5.74
N ALA A 59 3.56 1.26 -5.16
CA ALA A 59 4.88 1.78 -4.91
C ALA A 59 5.54 1.05 -3.73
N VAL A 60 6.66 0.38 -3.98
CA VAL A 60 7.46 -0.35 -2.99
C VAL A 60 8.85 0.25 -2.84
N ALA A 61 9.48 0.07 -1.68
CA ALA A 61 10.81 0.62 -1.42
C ALA A 61 11.80 0.26 -2.55
N SER A 62 12.42 1.26 -3.18
CA SER A 62 13.29 1.04 -4.34
C SER A 62 14.46 0.09 -4.05
N ASN A 63 14.92 0.05 -2.80
CA ASN A 63 15.95 -0.89 -2.34
C ASN A 63 15.48 -2.35 -2.40
N ALA A 64 14.20 -2.62 -2.15
CA ALA A 64 13.64 -3.97 -2.24
C ALA A 64 13.72 -4.50 -3.68
N LEU A 65 13.55 -3.62 -4.67
CA LEU A 65 13.67 -3.96 -6.09
C LEU A 65 15.12 -4.15 -6.57
N ARG A 66 16.13 -3.90 -5.73
CA ARG A 66 17.54 -4.21 -6.05
C ARG A 66 17.88 -5.67 -5.77
N VAL A 67 17.12 -6.34 -4.92
CA VAL A 67 17.28 -7.78 -4.62
C VAL A 67 16.57 -8.57 -5.73
N PRO A 68 17.27 -9.38 -6.55
CA PRO A 68 16.67 -9.99 -7.75
C PRO A 68 15.39 -10.80 -7.47
N ILE A 69 15.41 -11.67 -6.46
CA ILE A 69 14.25 -12.50 -6.10
C ILE A 69 13.05 -11.63 -5.71
N VAL A 70 13.28 -10.62 -4.86
CA VAL A 70 12.23 -9.67 -4.45
C VAL A 70 11.71 -8.88 -5.65
N ARG A 71 12.60 -8.41 -6.53
CA ARG A 71 12.23 -7.70 -7.76
C ARG A 71 11.32 -8.54 -8.65
N HIS A 72 11.62 -9.83 -8.85
CA HIS A 72 10.79 -10.71 -9.66
C HIS A 72 9.40 -10.90 -9.05
N LEU A 73 9.33 -11.20 -7.75
CA LEU A 73 8.05 -11.36 -7.03
C LEU A 73 7.21 -10.08 -7.07
N MET A 74 7.83 -8.93 -6.81
CA MET A 74 7.16 -7.62 -6.84
C MET A 74 6.74 -7.22 -8.26
N GLY A 75 7.52 -7.61 -9.28
CA GLY A 75 7.20 -7.37 -10.68
C GLY A 75 5.93 -8.10 -11.13
N TRP A 76 5.73 -9.36 -10.69
CA TRP A 76 4.53 -10.13 -11.02
C TRP A 76 3.24 -9.54 -10.45
N ILE A 77 3.31 -8.84 -9.32
CA ILE A 77 2.17 -8.15 -8.71
C ILE A 77 2.04 -6.68 -9.15
N GLY A 78 2.79 -6.26 -10.17
CA GLY A 78 2.68 -4.94 -10.78
C GLY A 78 3.32 -3.79 -9.98
N CYS A 79 4.15 -4.09 -8.98
CA CYS A 79 4.79 -3.05 -8.17
C CYS A 79 5.78 -2.19 -8.97
N VAL A 80 5.91 -0.94 -8.54
CA VAL A 80 6.90 0.03 -9.04
C VAL A 80 7.78 0.53 -7.91
N GLY A 81 8.95 1.05 -8.23
CA GLY A 81 9.81 1.67 -7.22
C GLY A 81 9.15 2.92 -6.64
N ALA A 82 9.29 3.14 -5.34
CA ALA A 82 8.79 4.32 -4.64
C ALA A 82 9.65 5.58 -4.86
N SER A 83 10.53 5.59 -5.85
CA SER A 83 11.27 6.78 -6.24
C SER A 83 10.38 7.71 -7.07
N GLN A 84 10.62 9.01 -6.98
CA GLN A 84 9.86 10.00 -7.77
C GLN A 84 9.92 9.70 -9.27
N ALA A 85 11.08 9.29 -9.78
CA ALA A 85 11.25 8.93 -11.19
C ALA A 85 10.41 7.70 -11.61
N SER A 86 10.37 6.65 -10.77
CA SER A 86 9.61 5.44 -11.07
C SER A 86 8.10 5.68 -10.98
N ILE A 87 7.64 6.41 -9.96
CA ILE A 87 6.23 6.78 -9.82
C ILE A 87 5.83 7.71 -10.97
N GLY A 88 6.62 8.74 -11.25
CA GLY A 88 6.35 9.69 -12.32
C GLY A 88 6.27 9.02 -13.69
N ARG A 89 7.13 8.03 -13.97
CA ARG A 89 7.05 7.22 -15.20
C ARG A 89 5.75 6.42 -15.28
N ALA A 90 5.32 5.77 -14.19
CA ALA A 90 4.05 5.05 -14.16
C ALA A 90 2.86 5.99 -14.40
N LEU A 91 2.88 7.18 -13.77
CA LEU A 91 1.87 8.20 -13.98
C LEU A 91 1.86 8.71 -15.44
N GLN A 92 3.04 8.90 -16.06
CA GLN A 92 3.12 9.26 -17.50
C GLN A 92 2.58 8.17 -18.43
N GLN A 93 2.62 6.91 -18.01
CA GLN A 93 2.09 5.77 -18.76
C GLN A 93 0.57 5.59 -18.61
N GLY A 94 -0.10 6.44 -17.82
CA GLY A 94 -1.53 6.34 -17.56
C GLY A 94 -1.90 5.44 -16.38
N ASP A 95 -0.92 4.86 -15.68
CA ASP A 95 -1.16 3.98 -14.54
C ASP A 95 -1.64 4.79 -13.32
N SER A 96 -2.62 4.27 -12.58
CA SER A 96 -2.86 4.73 -11.20
C SER A 96 -1.78 4.17 -10.27
N VAL A 97 -1.41 4.89 -9.21
CA VAL A 97 -0.34 4.46 -8.29
C VAL A 97 -0.82 4.49 -6.85
N CYS A 98 -0.51 3.44 -6.08
CA CYS A 98 -0.68 3.37 -4.63
C CYS A 98 0.61 3.75 -3.94
N ILE A 99 0.54 4.65 -2.96
CA ILE A 99 1.66 4.96 -2.08
C ILE A 99 1.22 4.76 -0.64
N PHE A 100 2.08 4.12 0.14
CA PHE A 100 1.99 4.07 1.59
C PHE A 100 3.00 5.06 2.18
N PRO A 101 2.60 6.31 2.48
CA PRO A 101 3.50 7.39 2.82
C PRO A 101 4.37 7.08 4.05
N GLY A 102 3.86 6.40 5.07
CA GLY A 102 4.67 6.08 6.25
C GLY A 102 5.70 4.97 6.05
N GLY A 103 5.53 4.10 5.04
CA GLY A 103 6.48 3.04 4.67
C GLY A 103 7.01 2.25 5.88
N ILE A 104 8.33 2.01 5.91
CA ILE A 104 9.01 1.28 7.01
C ILE A 104 8.80 1.96 8.37
N GLY A 105 8.64 3.28 8.41
CA GLY A 105 8.44 4.02 9.67
C GLY A 105 7.10 3.71 10.34
N GLU A 106 6.06 3.46 9.55
CA GLU A 106 4.76 2.98 10.05
C GLU A 106 4.86 1.50 10.45
N MET A 107 5.55 0.66 9.68
CA MET A 107 5.74 -0.77 10.01
C MET A 107 6.37 -0.97 11.39
N VAL A 108 7.47 -0.26 11.68
CA VAL A 108 8.23 -0.39 12.93
C VAL A 108 7.45 0.16 14.14
N ARG A 109 6.50 1.06 13.91
CA ARG A 109 5.68 1.70 14.96
C ARG A 109 4.26 1.17 15.00
N THR A 110 3.96 0.13 14.22
CA THR A 110 2.65 -0.52 14.24
C THR A 110 2.54 -1.28 15.56
N ASP A 111 1.69 -0.78 16.44
CA ASP A 111 1.27 -1.47 17.65
C ASP A 111 -0.19 -1.90 17.46
N SER A 112 -0.50 -3.13 17.84
CA SER A 112 -1.87 -3.65 17.91
C SER A 112 -2.81 -2.80 18.76
N SER A 113 -2.29 -1.99 19.69
CA SER A 113 -3.08 -1.12 20.58
C SER A 113 -3.29 0.30 20.04
N SER A 114 -2.43 0.78 19.13
CA SER A 114 -2.53 2.13 18.57
C SER A 114 -1.90 2.25 17.19
N GLU A 115 -2.66 2.78 16.23
CA GLU A 115 -2.14 3.09 14.89
C GLU A 115 -1.55 4.50 14.86
N ARG A 116 -0.31 4.65 14.42
CA ARG A 116 0.36 5.94 14.27
C ARG A 116 0.72 6.18 12.81
N LEU A 117 0.02 7.11 12.19
CA LEU A 117 0.26 7.47 10.79
C LEU A 117 1.36 8.54 10.67
N LEU A 118 2.31 8.33 9.76
CA LEU A 118 3.41 9.27 9.53
C LEU A 118 3.19 10.08 8.25
N LEU A 119 2.15 10.92 8.27
CA LEU A 119 1.74 11.73 7.10
C LEU A 119 2.40 13.13 7.05
N GLY A 120 2.54 13.80 8.20
CA GLY A 120 2.91 15.23 8.24
C GLY A 120 4.28 15.58 7.66
N ALA A 121 5.27 14.70 7.80
CA ALA A 121 6.64 14.95 7.35
C ALA A 121 6.93 14.54 5.89
N ARG A 122 6.01 13.85 5.21
CA ARG A 122 6.27 13.17 3.93
C ARG A 122 5.40 13.71 2.79
N LYS A 123 5.76 14.89 2.29
CA LYS A 123 5.02 15.60 1.23
C LYS A 123 5.38 15.18 -0.21
N GLY A 124 6.23 14.17 -0.38
CA GLY A 124 6.73 13.77 -1.70
C GLY A 124 5.64 13.30 -2.67
N PHE A 125 4.62 12.59 -2.17
CA PHE A 125 3.48 12.15 -3.00
C PHE A 125 2.65 13.34 -3.48
N ALA A 126 2.47 14.38 -2.65
CA ALA A 126 1.72 15.57 -3.02
C ALA A 126 2.44 16.35 -4.13
N ARG A 127 3.79 16.45 -4.05
CA ARG A 127 4.59 17.04 -5.12
C ARG A 127 4.44 16.30 -6.45
N LEU A 128 4.46 14.95 -6.42
CA LEU A 128 4.25 14.13 -7.62
C LEU A 128 2.85 14.34 -8.20
N ALA A 129 1.81 14.36 -7.37
CA ALA A 129 0.45 14.62 -7.82
C ALA A 129 0.32 15.97 -8.53
N LEU A 130 0.92 17.03 -7.99
CA LEU A 130 0.94 18.36 -8.59
C LEU A 130 1.69 18.40 -9.94
N GLN A 131 2.86 17.75 -10.00
CA GLN A 131 3.67 17.69 -11.24
C GLN A 131 2.94 16.98 -12.38
N HIS A 132 2.21 15.92 -12.07
CA HIS A 132 1.50 15.11 -13.07
C HIS A 132 0.03 15.51 -13.26
N GLY A 133 -0.50 16.44 -12.47
CA GLY A 133 -1.90 16.85 -12.53
C GLY A 133 -2.89 15.74 -12.14
N VAL A 134 -2.46 14.80 -11.29
CA VAL A 134 -3.25 13.62 -10.91
C VAL A 134 -3.89 13.84 -9.54
N PRO A 135 -5.21 13.58 -9.37
CA PRO A 135 -5.86 13.75 -8.08
C PRO A 135 -5.33 12.77 -7.03
N VAL A 136 -5.16 13.25 -5.80
CA VAL A 136 -4.78 12.42 -4.66
C VAL A 136 -6.04 11.87 -3.99
N VAL A 137 -6.12 10.56 -3.81
CA VAL A 137 -7.23 9.91 -3.13
C VAL A 137 -6.73 9.32 -1.81
N PRO A 138 -7.11 9.86 -0.65
CA PRO A 138 -6.78 9.23 0.62
C PRO A 138 -7.62 7.97 0.81
N VAL A 139 -6.97 6.87 1.17
CA VAL A 139 -7.61 5.59 1.46
C VAL A 139 -7.17 5.12 2.83
N TYR A 140 -8.12 4.91 3.73
CA TYR A 140 -7.84 4.33 5.04
C TYR A 140 -8.42 2.91 5.13
N VAL A 141 -7.61 1.95 5.56
CA VAL A 141 -7.98 0.53 5.63
C VAL A 141 -8.03 0.06 7.08
N PHE A 142 -9.24 -0.06 7.62
CA PHE A 142 -9.44 -0.60 8.96
C PHE A 142 -9.11 -2.09 9.01
N GLY A 143 -8.50 -2.53 10.11
CA GLY A 143 -8.16 -3.93 10.37
C GLY A 143 -6.79 -4.36 9.84
N GLN A 144 -6.17 -3.58 8.96
CA GLN A 144 -4.88 -3.93 8.36
C GLN A 144 -3.76 -4.08 9.40
N SER A 145 -3.69 -3.22 10.42
CA SER A 145 -2.62 -3.24 11.42
C SER A 145 -2.63 -4.48 12.31
N VAL A 146 -3.78 -5.15 12.46
CA VAL A 146 -3.94 -6.34 13.29
C VAL A 146 -4.03 -7.65 12.49
N ALA A 147 -4.00 -7.56 11.15
CA ALA A 147 -4.10 -8.71 10.24
C ALA A 147 -2.97 -9.72 10.42
N PHE A 148 -1.78 -9.25 10.78
CA PHE A 148 -0.60 -10.06 11.06
C PHE A 148 0.05 -9.64 12.36
N GLY A 149 0.60 -10.62 13.09
CA GLY A 149 1.61 -10.39 14.11
C GLY A 149 3.01 -10.53 13.50
N GLN A 150 4.02 -10.08 14.25
CA GLN A 150 5.43 -10.22 13.87
C GLN A 150 6.10 -11.25 14.77
N LEU A 151 6.77 -12.24 14.18
CA LEU A 151 7.67 -13.08 14.96
C LEU A 151 8.97 -12.32 15.26
N PRO A 152 9.54 -12.47 16.47
CA PRO A 152 10.85 -11.90 16.76
C PRO A 152 11.88 -12.51 15.80
N LEU A 153 12.68 -11.64 15.19
CA LEU A 153 13.75 -12.06 14.29
C LEU A 153 15.08 -12.12 15.03
N PRO A 154 15.99 -13.03 14.65
CA PRO A 154 17.35 -12.99 15.15
C PRO A 154 17.98 -11.63 14.87
N ALA A 155 18.78 -11.12 15.82
CA ALA A 155 19.40 -9.79 15.73
C ALA A 155 20.22 -9.56 14.44
N TRP A 156 20.77 -10.63 13.86
CA TRP A 156 21.50 -10.55 12.60
C TRP A 156 20.57 -10.27 11.39
N VAL A 157 19.34 -10.79 11.39
CA VAL A 157 18.34 -10.53 10.34
C VAL A 157 17.88 -9.08 10.44
N GLU A 158 17.64 -8.57 11.65
CA GLU A 158 17.30 -7.16 11.85
C GLU A 158 18.44 -6.23 11.43
N ARG A 159 19.69 -6.62 11.71
CA ARG A 159 20.88 -5.89 11.26
C ARG A 159 20.99 -5.92 9.74
N LEU A 160 20.73 -7.06 9.11
CA LEU A 160 20.69 -7.20 7.65
C LEU A 160 19.58 -6.37 7.01
N SER A 161 18.37 -6.38 7.59
CA SER A 161 17.23 -5.57 7.17
C SER A 161 17.57 -4.08 7.18
N ARG A 162 18.20 -3.60 8.26
CA ARG A 162 18.67 -2.21 8.38
C ARG A 162 19.77 -1.88 7.36
N TRP A 163 20.71 -2.80 7.16
CA TRP A 163 21.80 -2.63 6.19
C TRP A 163 21.27 -2.54 4.75
N LEU A 164 20.38 -3.45 4.37
CA LEU A 164 19.73 -3.47 3.05
C LEU A 164 18.71 -2.33 2.87
N ARG A 165 18.24 -1.71 3.96
CA ARG A 165 17.08 -0.81 4.00
C ARG A 165 15.84 -1.43 3.37
N VAL A 166 15.66 -2.74 3.61
CA VAL A 166 14.50 -3.53 3.22
C VAL A 166 13.92 -4.09 4.49
N SER A 167 12.61 -3.95 4.70
CA SER A 167 11.98 -4.56 5.86
C SER A 167 11.87 -6.07 5.64
N LEU A 168 12.76 -6.82 6.30
CA LEU A 168 12.67 -8.27 6.40
C LEU A 168 11.88 -8.54 7.66
N ILE A 169 10.63 -8.97 7.50
CA ILE A 169 9.74 -9.34 8.59
C ILE A 169 9.23 -10.75 8.32
N LEU A 170 8.99 -11.50 9.39
CA LEU A 170 8.25 -12.77 9.34
C LEU A 170 6.86 -12.53 9.92
N PRO A 171 5.90 -12.07 9.09
CA PRO A 171 4.53 -11.93 9.52
C PRO A 171 3.88 -13.30 9.70
N PHE A 172 3.11 -13.44 10.77
CA PHE A 172 2.30 -14.62 11.03
C PHE A 172 0.86 -14.21 11.34
N GLY A 173 -0.10 -15.05 11.01
CA GLY A 173 -1.49 -14.83 11.37
C GLY A 173 -2.14 -16.12 11.86
N ARG A 174 -3.15 -16.61 11.14
CA ARG A 174 -3.94 -17.76 11.56
C ARG A 174 -3.08 -19.02 11.62
N PHE A 175 -3.16 -19.73 12.74
CA PHE A 175 -2.40 -20.96 13.01
C PHE A 175 -0.87 -20.80 12.89
N GLY A 176 -0.34 -19.58 13.06
CA GLY A 176 1.10 -19.31 12.91
C GLY A 176 1.59 -19.28 11.45
N LEU A 177 0.69 -19.41 10.48
CA LEU A 177 1.01 -19.39 9.05
C LEU A 177 0.98 -17.97 8.48
N LEU A 178 1.47 -17.80 7.25
CA LEU A 178 1.34 -16.57 6.44
C LEU A 178 -0.09 -16.38 5.91
N ILE A 179 -1.08 -16.60 6.77
CA ILE A 179 -2.50 -16.43 6.49
C ILE A 179 -2.99 -15.32 7.41
N PRO A 180 -3.59 -14.22 6.90
CA PRO A 180 -4.07 -13.14 7.75
C PRO A 180 -5.11 -13.65 8.75
N ARG A 181 -5.16 -13.05 9.94
CA ARG A 181 -6.22 -13.31 10.91
C ARG A 181 -7.58 -12.98 10.29
N LYS A 182 -8.61 -13.75 10.63
CA LYS A 182 -9.97 -13.54 10.13
C LYS A 182 -10.56 -12.29 10.78
N LEU A 183 -10.52 -11.17 10.07
CA LEU A 183 -11.05 -9.89 10.51
C LEU A 183 -11.53 -9.08 9.30
N PRO A 184 -12.54 -8.20 9.48
CA PRO A 184 -13.07 -7.40 8.39
C PRO A 184 -12.05 -6.34 7.95
N LEU A 185 -11.71 -6.32 6.65
CA LEU A 185 -10.97 -5.21 6.04
C LEU A 185 -11.95 -4.22 5.44
N LEU A 186 -12.06 -3.03 6.02
CA LEU A 186 -12.88 -1.95 5.50
C LEU A 186 -12.00 -0.88 4.85
N TYR A 187 -12.12 -0.74 3.53
CA TYR A 187 -11.50 0.32 2.76
C TYR A 187 -12.43 1.53 2.76
N THR A 188 -11.98 2.61 3.38
CA THR A 188 -12.66 3.91 3.32
C THR A 188 -11.93 4.80 2.33
N ILE A 189 -12.62 5.14 1.25
CA ILE A 189 -12.08 5.91 0.13
C ILE A 189 -12.58 7.34 0.26
N GLY A 190 -11.65 8.27 0.46
CA GLY A 190 -11.97 9.69 0.56
C GLY A 190 -12.27 10.34 -0.79
N ALA A 191 -12.72 11.60 -0.74
CA ALA A 191 -12.92 12.39 -1.94
C ALA A 191 -11.58 12.70 -2.61
N PRO A 192 -11.50 12.69 -3.96
CA PRO A 192 -10.29 13.11 -4.67
C PRO A 192 -9.93 14.55 -4.34
N ILE A 193 -8.69 14.77 -3.92
CA ILE A 193 -8.11 16.08 -3.70
C ILE A 193 -7.46 16.48 -5.02
N LEU A 194 -8.07 17.45 -5.71
CA LEU A 194 -7.57 17.93 -6.99
C LEU A 194 -6.22 18.62 -6.77
N ALA A 195 -5.20 18.10 -7.46
CA ALA A 195 -3.92 18.76 -7.57
C ALA A 195 -4.05 19.80 -8.69
N ALA A 196 -4.25 21.07 -8.35
CA ALA A 196 -4.11 22.14 -9.34
C ALA A 196 -2.67 22.07 -9.88
N ARG A 197 -2.52 21.87 -11.19
CA ARG A 197 -1.20 21.79 -11.83
C ARG A 197 -0.48 23.10 -11.52
N SER A 198 0.74 23.02 -10.96
CA SER A 198 1.56 24.24 -10.81
C SER A 198 1.79 24.80 -12.21
N PRO A 199 1.52 26.09 -12.47
CA PRO A 199 2.07 26.73 -13.66
C PRO A 199 3.60 26.61 -13.58
N ASP A 200 4.22 26.25 -14.70
CA ASP A 200 5.67 26.22 -14.86
C ASP A 200 6.29 27.62 -14.69
#